data_AF-A0A127Q7F8-F1
#
_entry.id   AF-A0A127Q7F8-F1
#
_cell.length_a   1.000
_cell.length_b   1.000
_cell.length_c   1.000
_cell.angle_alpha   90.00
_cell.angle_beta   90.00
_cell.angle_gamma   90.00
#
_symmetry.space_group_name_H-M   'P 1'
#
loop_
_entity.id
_entity.type
_entity.pdbx_description
1 polymer ?
#
loop_
_entity_poly.entity_id
_entity_poly.type
_entity_poly.pdbx_seq_one_letter_code
_entity_poly.pdbx_strand_id
1 'polypeptide(L)'
;MAQQPDGRWSGKADDVKGEAIGTIAGNTLHWNYTLRLPVDDHTYEVQFDDWMFLIDEQTMLNRASMSKFGIEIGQVTLFFKKRI
;
A
#
# COMPACT_ATOMS: atom_id res chain seq x y z
N MET A 1 -11.86 -2.00 -4.87
CA MET A 1 -11.78 -0.77 -4.04
C MET A 1 -13.09 0.00 -4.16
N ALA A 2 -13.50 0.70 -3.11
CA ALA A 2 -14.69 1.54 -3.10
C ALA A 2 -14.35 2.89 -2.47
N GLN A 3 -14.88 3.98 -3.03
CA GLN A 3 -14.78 5.29 -2.41
C GLN A 3 -15.82 5.42 -1.29
N GLN A 4 -15.41 5.99 -0.17
CA GLN A 4 -16.21 6.22 1.02
C GLN A 4 -16.81 7.64 1.02
N PRO A 5 -17.90 7.90 1.78
CA PRO A 5 -18.53 9.22 1.84
C PRO A 5 -17.60 10.35 2.34
N ASP A 6 -16.57 10.00 3.10
CA ASP A 6 -15.55 10.93 3.62
C ASP A 6 -14.42 11.24 2.61
N GLY A 7 -14.53 10.72 1.38
CA GLY A 7 -13.54 10.91 0.32
C GLY A 7 -12.36 9.94 0.35
N ARG A 8 -12.24 9.10 1.39
CA ARG A 8 -11.22 8.04 1.44
C ARG A 8 -11.61 6.85 0.56
N TRP A 9 -10.66 5.99 0.29
CA TRP A 9 -10.83 4.73 -0.43
C TRP A 9 -10.68 3.55 0.52
N SER A 10 -11.45 2.50 0.29
CA SER A 10 -11.30 1.20 0.96
C SER A 10 -11.00 0.10 -0.04
N GLY A 11 -10.07 -0.79 0.30
CA GLY A 11 -9.68 -1.96 -0.49
C GLY A 11 -9.71 -3.24 0.34
N LYS A 12 -10.02 -4.37 -0.30
CA LYS A 12 -9.94 -5.72 0.29
C LYS A 12 -9.07 -6.59 -0.59
N ALA A 13 -8.29 -7.45 0.04
CA ALA A 13 -7.50 -8.49 -0.60
C ALA A 13 -7.36 -9.68 0.37
N ASP A 14 -7.09 -10.86 -0.17
CA ASP A 14 -7.05 -12.12 0.61
C ASP A 14 -5.91 -12.17 1.64
N ASP A 15 -4.84 -11.41 1.43
CA ASP A 15 -3.67 -11.27 2.27
C ASP A 15 -3.72 -10.02 3.17
N VAL A 16 -4.66 -9.10 2.93
CA VAL A 16 -4.87 -7.93 3.80
C VAL A 16 -5.75 -8.33 4.98
N LYS A 17 -5.38 -7.87 6.19
CA LYS A 17 -6.21 -8.01 7.39
C LYS A 17 -7.20 -6.85 7.44
N GLY A 18 -8.49 -7.15 7.26
CA GLY A 18 -9.55 -6.16 7.25
C GLY A 18 -9.60 -5.40 5.92
N GLU A 19 -9.45 -4.08 5.98
CA GLU A 19 -9.51 -3.20 4.80
C GLU A 19 -8.26 -2.33 4.72
N ALA A 20 -7.75 -2.14 3.52
CA ALA A 20 -6.78 -1.10 3.22
C ALA A 20 -7.50 0.24 3.13
N ILE A 21 -6.93 1.29 3.72
CA ILE A 21 -7.48 2.65 3.70
C ILE A 21 -6.58 3.54 2.85
N GLY A 22 -7.17 4.20 1.86
CA GLY A 22 -6.48 5.01 0.87
C GLY A 22 -6.91 6.47 0.91
N THR A 23 -5.99 7.40 0.72
CA THR A 23 -6.30 8.81 0.51
C THR A 23 -5.67 9.27 -0.80
N ILE A 24 -6.42 10.00 -1.63
CA ILE A 24 -5.91 10.59 -2.88
C ILE A 24 -5.73 12.09 -2.69
N ALA A 25 -4.58 12.61 -3.08
CA ALA A 25 -4.29 14.04 -3.16
C ALA A 25 -3.47 14.33 -4.41
N GLY A 26 -4.08 14.99 -5.39
CA GLY A 26 -3.44 15.27 -6.68
C GLY A 26 -3.04 13.98 -7.41
N ASN A 27 -1.75 13.85 -7.72
CA ASN A 27 -1.16 12.66 -8.36
C ASN A 27 -0.70 11.58 -7.37
N THR A 28 -1.06 11.72 -6.09
CA THR A 28 -0.60 10.85 -5.01
C THR A 28 -1.75 10.01 -4.44
N LEU A 29 -1.51 8.73 -4.22
CA LEU A 29 -2.37 7.81 -3.48
C LEU A 29 -1.57 7.23 -2.30
N HIS A 30 -2.07 7.43 -1.09
CA HIS A 30 -1.46 6.94 0.14
C HIS A 30 -2.32 5.84 0.76
N TRP A 31 -1.78 4.62 0.85
CA TRP A 31 -2.41 3.45 1.43
C TRP A 31 -1.85 3.12 2.81
N ASN A 32 -2.75 2.73 3.71
CA ASN A 32 -2.44 2.17 5.00
C ASN A 32 -3.16 0.83 5.14
N TYR A 33 -2.42 -0.24 5.40
CA TYR A 33 -2.99 -1.58 5.54
C TYR A 33 -2.12 -2.48 6.41
N THR A 34 -2.70 -3.58 6.88
CA THR A 34 -1.96 -4.66 7.54
C THR A 34 -1.91 -5.86 6.61
N LEU A 35 -0.71 -6.27 6.21
CA LEU A 35 -0.46 -7.43 5.36
C LEU A 35 -0.19 -8.67 6.22
N ARG A 36 -0.79 -9.80 5.84
CA ARG A 36 -0.43 -11.13 6.34
C ARG A 36 0.70 -11.68 5.47
N LEU A 37 1.93 -11.44 5.90
CA LEU A 37 3.15 -11.83 5.19
C LEU A 37 3.59 -13.24 5.62
N PRO A 38 3.51 -14.26 4.73
CA PRO A 38 4.10 -15.56 5.00
C PRO A 38 5.63 -15.49 4.93
N VAL A 39 6.31 -16.00 5.96
CA VAL A 39 7.76 -16.17 6.03
C VAL A 39 8.01 -17.54 6.65
N ASP A 40 8.56 -18.45 5.85
CA ASP A 40 8.71 -19.86 6.19
C ASP A 40 7.37 -20.47 6.68
N ASP A 41 7.35 -21.08 7.87
CA ASP A 41 6.18 -21.72 8.47
C ASP A 41 5.31 -20.74 9.30
N HIS A 42 5.55 -19.42 9.20
CA HIS A 42 4.89 -18.40 10.00
C HIS A 42 4.25 -17.32 9.14
N THR A 43 3.09 -16.84 9.57
CA THR A 43 2.43 -15.66 8.97
C THR A 43 2.54 -14.49 9.92
N TYR A 44 3.20 -13.43 9.47
CA TYR A 44 3.39 -12.20 10.23
C TYR A 44 2.40 -11.13 9.78
N GLU A 45 1.72 -10.52 10.74
CA GLU A 45 1.04 -9.25 10.49
C GLU A 45 2.06 -8.10 10.49
N VAL A 46 2.10 -7.35 9.40
CA VAL A 46 3.02 -6.24 9.15
C VAL A 46 2.20 -5.03 8.68
N GLN A 47 2.45 -3.86 9.27
CA GLN A 47 1.79 -2.61 8.88
C GLN A 47 2.54 -1.99 7.71
N PHE A 48 1.81 -1.61 6.65
CA PHE A 48 2.33 -0.92 5.48
C PHE A 48 1.83 0.53 5.44
N ASP A 49 2.77 1.44 5.24
CA ASP A 49 2.58 2.84 4.86
C ASP A 49 3.10 3.00 3.43
N ASP A 50 2.19 3.06 2.45
CA ASP A 50 2.50 2.89 1.04
C ASP A 50 2.06 4.09 0.19
N TRP A 51 3.04 4.77 -0.40
CA TRP A 51 2.85 5.96 -1.21
C TRP A 51 3.03 5.63 -2.69
N MET A 52 2.00 5.93 -3.48
CA MET A 52 2.00 5.80 -4.93
C MET A 52 1.94 7.19 -5.56
N PHE A 53 2.92 7.52 -6.40
CA PHE A 53 3.00 8.79 -7.12
C PHE A 53 2.91 8.52 -8.62
N LEU A 54 1.91 9.10 -9.27
CA LEU A 54 1.83 9.13 -10.73
C LEU A 54 2.78 10.22 -11.23
N ILE A 55 3.91 9.80 -11.81
CA ILE A 55 4.97 10.70 -12.28
C ILE A 55 4.57 11.30 -13.63
N ASP A 56 4.06 10.46 -14.52
CA ASP A 56 3.51 10.81 -15.82
C ASP A 56 2.41 9.79 -16.21
N GLU A 57 1.83 9.91 -17.41
CA GLU A 57 0.75 9.04 -17.89
C GLU A 57 1.11 7.54 -17.96
N GLN A 58 2.39 7.20 -17.92
CA GLN A 58 2.90 5.84 -18.11
C GLN A 58 3.75 5.35 -16.93
N THR A 59 4.17 6.24 -16.04
CA THR A 59 5.13 5.94 -14.97
C THR A 59 4.53 6.22 -13.60
N MET A 60 4.61 5.21 -12.72
CA MET A 60 4.23 5.33 -11.32
C MET A 60 5.39 4.90 -10.43
N LEU A 61 5.67 5.72 -9.41
CA LEU A 61 6.59 5.40 -8.33
C LEU A 61 5.77 4.88 -7.14
N ASN A 62 6.21 3.80 -6.53
CA ASN A 62 5.67 3.29 -5.28
C ASN A 62 6.79 3.24 -4.24
N ARG A 63 6.53 3.78 -3.05
CA ARG A 63 7.41 3.74 -1.90
C ARG A 63 6.61 3.26 -0.69
N ALA A 64 6.93 2.07 -0.23
CA ALA A 64 6.29 1.46 0.93
C ALA A 64 7.29 1.30 2.08
N SER A 65 6.89 1.73 3.27
CA SER A 65 7.55 1.40 4.53
C SER A 65 6.74 0.35 5.26
N MET A 66 7.42 -0.65 5.82
CA MET A 66 6.80 -1.74 6.55
C MET A 66 7.28 -1.77 8.00
N SER A 67 6.35 -1.91 8.94
CA SER A 67 6.63 -1.91 10.37
C SER A 67 5.92 -3.05 11.10
N LYS A 68 6.49 -3.45 12.23
CA LYS A 68 5.90 -4.44 13.14
C LYS A 68 6.11 -3.96 14.57
N PHE A 69 5.04 -3.96 15.38
CA PHE A 69 5.06 -3.44 16.75
C PHE A 69 5.60 -2.00 16.85
N GLY A 70 5.33 -1.18 15.83
CA GLY A 70 5.81 0.20 15.75
C GLY A 70 7.28 0.38 15.33
N ILE A 71 8.00 -0.71 15.07
CA ILE A 71 9.40 -0.70 14.62
C ILE A 71 9.43 -0.91 13.10
N GLU A 72 10.11 -0.04 12.37
CA GLU A 72 10.33 -0.22 10.93
C GLU A 72 11.24 -1.42 10.68
N ILE A 73 10.78 -2.33 9.82
CA ILE A 73 11.48 -3.58 9.48
C ILE A 73 11.95 -3.62 8.02
N GLY A 74 11.57 -2.61 7.23
CA GLY A 74 12.15 -2.41 5.91
C GLY A 74 11.36 -1.44 5.04
N GLN A 75 11.90 -1.24 3.84
CA GLN A 75 11.34 -0.36 2.82
C GLN A 75 11.41 -1.04 1.46
N VAL A 76 10.42 -0.75 0.62
CA VAL A 76 10.36 -1.20 -0.77
C VAL A 76 10.14 0.02 -1.65
N THR A 77 10.88 0.12 -2.75
CA THR A 77 10.67 1.14 -3.78
C THR A 77 10.55 0.46 -5.13
N LEU A 78 9.44 0.72 -5.83
CA LEU A 78 9.13 0.11 -7.12
C LEU A 78 8.84 1.22 -8.14
N PHE A 79 9.27 0.99 -9.37
CA PHE A 79 8.90 1.80 -10.52
C PHE A 79 8.06 0.95 -11.46
N PHE A 80 6.81 1.37 -11.68
CA PHE A 80 5.91 0.75 -12.64
C PHE A 80 5.93 1.58 -13.92
N LYS A 81 6.10 0.90 -15.06
CA LYS A 81 5.97 1.51 -16.37
C LYS A 81 4.95 0.74 -17.20
N LYS A 82 3.91 1.42 -17.69
CA LYS A 82 2.94 0.85 -18.63
C LYS A 82 3.65 0.58 -19.96
N ARG A 83 3.65 -0.68 -20.41
CA ARG A 83 4.07 -1.02 -21.78
C ARG A 83 2.84 -0.92 -22.69
N ILE A 84 3.03 -0.27 -23.84
CA ILE A 84 2.02 -0.13 -24.90
C ILE A 84 2.18 -1.31 -25.85
#